data_AF-A0A534N1P2-F1
#
_entry.id   AF-A0A534N1P2-F1
#
_cell.length_a   1.000
_cell.length_b   1.000
_cell.length_c   1.000
_cell.angle_alpha   90.00
_cell.angle_beta   90.00
_cell.angle_gamma   90.00
#
_symmetry.space_group_name_H-M   'P 1'
#
loop_
_entity.id
_entity.type
_entity.pdbx_description
1 polymer ?
#
loop_
_entity_poly.entity_id
_entity_poly.type
_entity_poly.pdbx_seq_one_letter_code
_entity_poly.pdbx_strand_id
1 'polypeptide(L)' 'MRAIAGDSGRSPVCGSGNASVAAFLIHSGGLKKYGPRYVARQGMQVGRNGQVVVRVVNESIEIGGYAVTCVDGSLLVP' A
#
# COMPACT_ATOMS: atom_id res chain seq x y z
N MET A 1 -1.23 9.18 0.16
CA MET A 1 0.23 8.93 0.05
C MET A 1 0.68 9.07 -1.41
N ARG A 2 1.95 9.38 -1.63
CA ARG A 2 2.63 9.34 -2.94
C ARG A 2 3.92 8.53 -2.75
N ALA A 3 4.27 7.64 -3.68
CA ALA A 3 5.53 6.90 -3.63
C ALA A 3 6.27 7.04 -4.97
N ILE A 4 7.57 7.27 -4.89
CA ILE A 4 8.49 7.31 -6.04
C ILE A 4 9.23 5.98 -6.07
N ALA A 5 9.28 5.32 -7.23
CA ALA A 5 10.01 4.08 -7.46
C ALA A 5 11.23 4.36 -8.34
N GLY A 6 12.17 5.17 -7.83
CA GLY A 6 13.39 5.56 -8.53
C GLY A 6 13.10 6.05 -9.96
N ASP A 7 13.84 5.52 -10.92
CA ASP A 7 13.78 5.89 -12.33
C ASP A 7 12.49 5.44 -13.03
N SER A 8 11.72 4.53 -12.42
CA SER A 8 10.41 4.07 -12.95
C SER A 8 9.27 5.06 -12.66
N GLY A 9 9.57 6.23 -12.08
CA GLY A 9 8.61 7.28 -11.80
C GLY A 9 7.75 6.99 -10.57
N ARG A 10 6.45 7.29 -10.63
CA ARG A 10 5.53 7.17 -9.49
C ARG A 10 4.82 5.82 -9.48
N SER A 11 4.93 5.10 -8.38
CA SER A 11 4.14 3.88 -8.17
C SER A 11 2.66 4.23 -7.94
N PRO A 12 1.73 3.59 -8.67
CA PRO A 12 0.30 3.82 -8.49
C PRO A 12 -0.17 3.38 -7.09
N VAL A 13 0.30 2.23 -6.62
CA VAL A 13 0.07 1.71 -5.26
C VAL A 13 1.33 0.98 -4.82
N CYS A 14 1.75 1.16 -3.57
CA CYS A 14 2.92 0.47 -3.03
C CYS A 14 2.60 -0.15 -1.66
N GLY A 15 2.50 -1.47 -1.58
CA GLY A 15 2.21 -2.17 -0.32
C GLY A 15 3.30 -1.95 0.73
N SER A 16 4.57 -2.19 0.37
CA SER A 16 5.72 -2.04 1.27
C SER A 16 5.87 -0.61 1.77
N GLY A 17 5.68 0.40 0.91
CA GLY A 17 5.70 1.81 1.34
C GLY A 17 4.62 2.12 2.38
N ASN A 18 3.40 1.60 2.21
CA ASN A 18 2.35 1.78 3.22
C ASN A 18 2.65 1.01 4.52
N ALA A 19 3.31 -0.15 4.45
CA ALA A 19 3.79 -0.86 5.62
C ALA A 19 4.84 -0.05 6.40
N SER A 20 5.78 0.59 5.71
CA SER A 20 6.78 1.47 6.34
C SER A 20 6.13 2.66 7.05
N VAL A 21 5.04 3.22 6.49
CA VAL A 21 4.26 4.27 7.18
C VAL A 21 3.63 3.72 8.47
N ALA A 22 3.07 2.51 8.45
CA ALA A 22 2.55 1.88 9.67
C ALA A 22 3.65 1.66 10.71
N ALA A 23 4.82 1.17 10.29
CA ALA A 23 5.98 0.99 11.18
C ALA A 23 6.41 2.32 11.83
N PHE A 24 6.44 3.41 11.04
CA PHE A 24 6.71 4.74 11.57
C PHE A 24 5.64 5.21 12.57
N LEU A 25 4.36 4.95 12.30
CA LEU A 25 3.27 5.31 13.22
C LEU A 25 3.31 4.51 14.53
N ILE A 26 3.77 3.26 14.49
CA ILE A 26 4.07 2.48 15.70
C ILE A 26 5.19 3.17 16.48
N HIS A 27 6.34 3.36 15.82
CA HIS A 27 7.55 3.90 16.44
C HIS A 27 7.36 5.30 17.04
N SER A 28 6.67 6.19 16.32
CA SER A 28 6.39 7.56 16.76
C SER A 28 5.23 7.68 17.77
N GLY A 29 4.57 6.58 18.13
CA GLY A 29 3.36 6.58 18.95
C GLY A 29 2.12 7.15 18.25
N GLY A 30 2.21 7.44 16.94
CA GLY A 30 1.12 7.99 16.13
C GLY A 30 -0.12 7.10 16.05
N LEU A 31 0.00 5.78 16.24
CA LEU A 31 -1.16 4.88 16.30
C LEU A 31 -2.17 5.24 17.39
N LYS A 32 -1.74 5.90 18.49
CA LYS A 32 -2.66 6.40 19.53
C LYS A 32 -3.68 7.40 18.98
N LYS A 33 -3.30 8.14 17.92
CA LYS A 33 -4.13 9.15 17.28
C LYS A 33 -4.95 8.57 16.12
N TYR A 34 -4.33 7.74 15.27
CA TYR A 34 -4.95 7.28 14.04
C TYR A 34 -5.64 5.91 14.16
N GLY A 35 -5.43 5.22 15.28
CA GLY A 35 -5.92 3.87 15.51
C GLY A 35 -5.07 2.80 14.80
N PRO A 36 -5.22 1.52 15.21
CA PRO A 36 -4.45 0.41 14.67
C PRO A 36 -4.97 -0.10 13.31
N ARG A 37 -6.04 0.49 12.76
CA ARG A 37 -6.62 0.10 11.47
C ARG A 37 -7.01 1.33 10.68
N TYR A 38 -6.52 1.42 9.45
CA TYR A 38 -6.85 2.52 8.55
C TYR A 38 -6.80 2.09 7.08
N VAL A 39 -7.35 2.93 6.20
CA VAL A 39 -7.26 2.75 4.75
C VAL A 39 -6.44 3.89 4.17
N ALA A 40 -5.30 3.54 3.56
CA ALA A 40 -4.47 4.50 2.85
C ALA A 40 -4.88 4.59 1.38
N ARG A 41 -4.96 5.82 0.85
CA ARG A 41 -5.18 6.07 -0.58
C ARG A 41 -3.89 6.50 -1.27
N GLN A 42 -3.60 5.94 -2.44
CA GLN A 42 -2.42 6.25 -3.26
C GLN A 42 -2.79 6.30 -4.74
N GLY A 43 -1.99 7.02 -5.53
CA GLY A 43 -2.02 6.95 -7.01
C GLY A 43 -3.05 7.84 -7.71
N MET A 44 -3.88 8.59 -6.96
CA MET A 44 -4.92 9.46 -7.52
C MET A 44 -4.39 10.44 -8.58
N GLN A 45 -3.15 10.88 -8.45
CA GLN A 45 -2.52 11.81 -9.40
C GLN A 45 -2.06 11.19 -10.71
N VAL A 46 -1.89 9.87 -10.74
CA VAL A 46 -1.58 9.12 -11.96
C VAL A 46 -2.82 8.37 -12.46
N GLY A 47 -4.02 8.82 -12.04
CA GLY A 47 -5.29 8.23 -12.44
C GLY A 47 -5.59 6.85 -11.83
N ARG A 48 -4.85 6.43 -10.80
CA ARG A 48 -5.03 5.11 -10.16
C ARG A 48 -5.42 5.29 -8.70
N ASN A 49 -6.72 5.22 -8.38
CA ASN A 49 -7.23 5.43 -7.03
C ASN A 49 -7.11 4.17 -6.15
N GLY A 50 -5.88 3.74 -5.88
CA GLY A 50 -5.65 2.55 -5.06
C GLY A 50 -5.95 2.75 -3.59
N GLN A 51 -6.47 1.70 -2.96
CA GLN A 51 -6.76 1.64 -1.54
C GLN A 51 -6.00 0.48 -0.90
N VAL A 52 -5.31 0.78 0.19
CA VAL A 52 -4.55 -0.20 0.97
C VAL A 52 -5.12 -0.24 2.38
N VAL A 53 -5.66 -1.39 2.77
CA VAL A 53 -6.09 -1.66 4.14
C VAL A 53 -4.84 -1.98 4.95
N VAL A 54 -4.62 -1.21 6.00
CA VAL A 54 -3.51 -1.40 6.94
C VAL A 54 -4.10 -1.76 8.30
N ARG A 55 -3.58 -2.84 8.90
CA ARG A 55 -3.94 -3.25 10.25
C ARG A 55 -2.67 -3.57 11.04
N VAL A 56 -2.61 -3.10 12.27
CA VAL A 56 -1.55 -3.42 13.22
C VAL A 56 -2.13 -4.31 14.30
N VAL A 57 -1.59 -5.53 14.44
CA VAL A 57 -2.04 -6.55 15.40
C VAL A 57 -0.82 -7.16 16.05
N ASN A 58 -0.71 -7.10 17.38
CA ASN A 58 0.39 -7.70 18.14
C ASN A 58 1.77 -7.41 17.52
N GLU A 59 2.05 -6.12 17.27
CA GLU A 59 3.29 -5.61 16.62
C GLU A 59 3.52 -6.03 15.17
N SER A 60 2.65 -6.85 14.59
CA SER A 60 2.67 -7.20 13.17
C SER A 60 1.87 -6.20 12.35
N ILE A 61 2.35 -5.93 11.13
CA ILE A 61 1.68 -5.06 10.16
C ILE A 61 1.10 -5.94 9.05
N GLU A 62 -0.22 -5.97 8.97
CA GLU A 62 -0.96 -6.61 7.89
C GLU A 62 -1.34 -5.57 6.84
N ILE A 63 -1.06 -5.91 5.58
CA ILE A 63 -1.40 -5.09 4.43
C ILE A 63 -2.29 -5.91 3.51
N GLY A 64 -3.42 -5.32 3.12
CA GLY A 64 -4.37 -5.96 2.22
C GLY A 64 -5.04 -4.95 1.29
N GLY A 65 -5.77 -5.48 0.32
CA GLY A 65 -6.53 -4.67 -0.63
C GLY A 65 -7.32 -5.56 -1.56
N TYR A 66 -8.23 -4.95 -2.30
CA TYR A 66 -8.95 -5.64 -3.38
C TYR A 66 -8.06 -5.73 -4.61
N ALA A 67 -8.18 -6.85 -5.33
CA ALA A 67 -7.58 -7.05 -6.63
C ALA A 67 -8.69 -7.39 -7.64
N VAL A 68 -8.45 -7.06 -8.90
CA VAL A 68 -9.30 -7.44 -10.03
C VAL A 68 -8.41 -7.99 -11.12
N THR A 69 -8.80 -9.11 -11.70
CA THR A 69 -8.13 -9.68 -12.87
C THR A 69 -8.48 -8.83 -14.08
N CYS A 70 -7.50 -8.10 -14.63
CA CYS A 70 -7.68 -7.27 -15.82
C CYS A 70 -7.46 -8.04 -17.13
N VAL A 71 -6.56 -9.01 -17.10
CA VAL A 71 -6.16 -9.85 -18.22
C VAL A 71 -5.88 -11.25 -17.67
N ASP A 72 -6.33 -12.27 -18.39
CA ASP A 72 -6.07 -13.68 -18.12
C ASP A 72 -5.68 -14.36 -19.44
N GLY A 73 -4.70 -15.26 -19.40
CA GLY A 73 -4.16 -15.87 -20.62
C GLY A 73 -2.85 -16.64 -20.39
N SER A 74 -2.25 -17.11 -21.48
CA SER A 74 -1.05 -17.96 -21.49
C SER A 74 0.09 -17.34 -22.29
N LEU A 75 1.33 -17.54 -21.83
CA LEU A 75 2.55 -17.22 -22.58
C LEU A 75 3.12 -18.49 -23.22
N LEU A 76 3.45 -18.43 -24.50
CA LEU A 76 4.26 -19.45 -25.16
C LEU A 76 5.73 -19.08 -24.97
N VAL A 77 6.51 -20.01 -24.42
CA VAL A 77 7.97 -19.87 -24.28
C VAL A 77 8.64 -20.81 -25.30
N PRO A 78 9.71 -20.38 -26.00
CA PRO A 78 10.47 -21.24 -26.92
C PRO A 78 11.06 -22.48 -26.27
#